data_AF-A0A970IEU7-F1
#
_entry.id   AF-A0A970IEU7-F1
#
_cell.length_a   1.000
_cell.length_b   1.000
_cell.length_c   1.000
_cell.angle_alpha   90.00
_cell.angle_beta   90.00
_cell.angle_gamma   90.00
#
_symmetry.space_group_name_H-M   'P 1'
#
loop_
_entity.id
_entity.type
_entity.pdbx_description
1 polymer ?
#
loop_
_entity_poly.entity_id
_entity_poly.type
_entity_poly.pdbx_seq_one_letter_code
_entity_poly.pdbx_strand_id
1 'polypeptide(L)'
;MEQAGKYIEVRLPEKTIFEGSATSDPIPVEPYSHSLKQAIQYFSKTEKGRFRFATKFTDVDTLLDVDHGGHTEVRFSLNTDRVIQDFER
;
A
#
# COMPACT_ATOMS: atom_id res chain seq x y z
N MET A 1 -5.41 -1.36 12.95
CA MET A 1 -5.39 0.02 12.41
C MET A 1 -5.44 1.10 13.50
N GLU A 2 -5.75 0.79 14.76
CA GLU A 2 -5.86 1.79 15.85
C GLU A 2 -4.59 2.66 16.04
N GLN A 3 -3.40 2.04 16.01
CA GLN A 3 -2.14 2.77 16.16
C GLN A 3 -1.90 3.78 15.03
N ALA A 4 -2.28 3.44 13.79
CA ALA A 4 -2.17 4.37 12.67
C ALA A 4 -3.09 5.59 12.88
N GLY A 5 -4.28 5.40 13.46
CA GLY A 5 -5.17 6.49 13.85
C GLY A 5 -4.51 7.46 14.82
N LYS A 6 -3.90 6.95 15.90
CA LYS A 6 -3.17 7.78 16.89
C LYS A 6 -2.06 8.62 16.23
N TYR A 7 -1.31 8.04 15.29
CA TYR A 7 -0.27 8.78 14.57
C TYR A 7 -0.83 9.85 13.62
N ILE A 8 -2.02 9.64 13.04
CA ILE A 8 -2.69 10.67 12.24
C ILE A 8 -3.12 11.84 13.14
N GLU A 9 -3.74 11.54 14.28
CA GLU A 9 -4.26 12.55 15.21
C GLU A 9 -3.16 13.47 15.76
N VAL A 10 -2.03 12.90 16.21
CA VAL A 10 -0.91 13.67 16.77
C VAL A 10 -0.27 14.61 15.74
N ARG A 11 -0.45 14.34 14.44
CA ARG A 11 0.14 15.13 13.35
C ARG A 11 -0.82 16.13 12.72
N LEU A 12 -2.07 16.21 13.18
CA LEU A 12 -3.04 17.16 12.63
C LEU A 12 -2.51 18.60 12.77
N PRO A 13 -2.68 19.45 11.74
CA PRO A 13 -3.47 19.25 10.51
C PRO A 13 -2.69 18.68 9.31
N GLU A 14 -1.43 18.26 9.52
CA GLU A 14 -0.58 17.73 8.45
C GLU A 14 -1.07 16.35 7.97
N LYS A 15 -0.70 16.01 6.73
CA LYS A 15 -0.93 14.67 6.20
C LYS A 15 0.09 13.69 6.78
N THR A 16 -0.37 12.48 7.10
CA THR A 16 0.49 11.37 7.55
C THR A 16 0.48 10.28 6.51
N ILE A 17 1.66 9.93 5.98
CA ILE A 17 1.83 8.92 4.94
C ILE A 17 2.34 7.62 5.56
N PHE A 18 1.69 6.50 5.24
CA PHE A 18 2.06 5.17 5.69
C PHE A 18 2.55 4.32 4.52
N GLU A 19 3.65 3.60 4.75
CA GLU A 19 4.27 2.69 3.77
C GLU A 19 3.86 1.24 4.05
N GLY A 20 3.16 0.62 3.11
CA GLY A 20 2.67 -0.75 3.19
C GLY A 20 3.64 -1.82 2.69
N SER A 21 4.75 -1.42 2.08
CA SER A 21 5.76 -2.34 1.51
C SER A 21 7.19 -2.04 1.98
N ALA A 22 7.36 -1.57 3.22
CA ALA A 22 8.67 -1.15 3.73
C ALA A 22 9.63 -2.34 3.96
N THR A 23 9.10 -3.48 4.38
CA THR A 23 9.88 -4.67 4.77
C THR A 23 9.58 -5.91 3.92
N SER A 24 8.49 -5.89 3.15
CA SER A 24 8.03 -7.01 2.35
C SER A 24 7.09 -6.52 1.25
N ASP A 25 6.97 -7.31 0.18
CA ASP A 25 5.96 -7.07 -0.85
C ASP A 25 4.59 -7.57 -0.35
N PRO A 26 3.55 -6.73 -0.29
CA PRO A 26 2.26 -7.12 0.24
C PRO A 26 1.38 -7.86 -0.79
N ILE A 27 1.66 -7.77 -2.09
CA ILE A 27 0.80 -8.35 -3.13
C ILE A 27 0.76 -9.90 -3.10
N PRO A 28 1.89 -10.63 -2.96
CA PRO A 28 1.85 -12.10 -2.96
C PRO A 28 0.99 -12.73 -1.86
N VAL A 29 0.82 -12.03 -0.74
CA VAL A 29 0.05 -12.50 0.43
C VAL A 29 -1.38 -11.95 0.47
N GLU A 30 -1.70 -11.01 -0.41
CA GLU A 30 -3.00 -10.35 -0.42
C GLU A 30 -4.17 -11.28 -0.74
N PRO A 31 -4.08 -12.22 -1.71
CA PRO A 31 -5.16 -13.17 -2.01
C PRO A 31 -5.60 -14.03 -0.82
N TYR A 32 -4.73 -14.19 0.18
CA TYR A 32 -4.98 -15.03 1.35
C TYR A 32 -5.42 -14.21 2.57
N SER A 33 -4.79 -13.06 2.79
CA SER A 33 -4.98 -12.29 4.03
C SER A 33 -5.99 -11.16 3.90
N HIS A 34 -6.18 -10.62 2.69
CA HIS A 34 -6.94 -9.40 2.44
C HIS A 34 -6.53 -8.20 3.33
N SER A 35 -5.30 -8.21 3.84
CA SER A 35 -4.83 -7.19 4.79
C SER A 35 -4.57 -5.86 4.09
N LEU A 36 -4.09 -5.88 2.84
CA LEU A 36 -3.85 -4.70 2.05
C LEU A 36 -5.17 -4.05 1.64
N LYS A 37 -6.17 -4.84 1.22
CA LYS A 37 -7.54 -4.35 1.01
C LYS A 37 -8.11 -3.65 2.24
N GLN A 38 -7.99 -4.25 3.43
CA GLN A 38 -8.45 -3.64 4.68
C GLN A 38 -7.70 -2.33 4.99
N ALA A 39 -6.39 -2.27 4.73
CA ALA A 39 -5.61 -1.05 4.89
C ALA A 39 -6.10 0.07 3.95
N ILE A 40 -6.29 -0.23 2.66
CA ILE A 40 -6.79 0.73 1.66
C ILE A 40 -8.16 1.28 2.09
N GLN A 41 -9.09 0.42 2.50
CA GLN A 41 -10.42 0.81 2.97
C GLN A 41 -10.40 1.61 4.28
N TYR A 42 -9.40 1.37 5.14
CA TYR A 42 -9.22 2.16 6.35
C TYR A 42 -8.78 3.58 5.98
N PHE A 43 -7.73 3.72 5.16
CA PHE A 43 -7.18 5.02 4.80
C PHE A 43 -8.12 5.86 3.92
N SER A 44 -8.97 5.24 3.10
CA SER A 44 -9.99 5.95 2.31
C SER A 44 -10.98 6.73 3.20
N LYS A 45 -11.18 6.29 4.45
CA LYS A 45 -12.06 6.95 5.42
C LYS A 45 -11.36 7.97 6.32
N THR A 46 -10.03 8.07 6.26
CA THR A 46 -9.26 9.03 7.07
C THR A 46 -9.11 10.36 6.35
N GLU A 47 -9.29 11.50 7.03
CA GLU A 47 -9.16 12.82 6.39
C GLU A 47 -7.72 13.11 5.94
N LYS A 48 -6.75 12.90 6.85
CA LYS A 48 -5.33 13.25 6.67
C LYS A 48 -4.39 12.06 6.54
N GLY A 49 -4.89 10.83 6.69
CA GLY A 49 -4.11 9.62 6.46
C GLY A 49 -3.95 9.35 4.97
N ARG A 50 -2.75 8.96 4.55
CA ARG A 50 -2.45 8.52 3.18
C ARG A 50 -1.69 7.22 3.23
N PHE A 51 -1.95 6.36 2.25
CA PHE A 51 -1.32 5.06 2.15
C PHE A 51 -0.57 4.94 0.84
N ARG A 52 0.58 4.27 0.88
CA ARG A 52 1.28 3.91 -0.34
C ARG A 52 1.94 2.56 -0.17
N PHE A 53 2.11 1.86 -1.28
CA PHE A 53 2.91 0.65 -1.33
C PHE A 53 3.54 0.52 -2.72
N ALA A 54 4.59 -0.28 -2.82
CA ALA A 54 5.24 -0.66 -4.05
C ALA A 54 5.25 -2.19 -4.17
N THR A 55 5.18 -2.70 -5.39
CA THR A 55 5.23 -4.13 -5.66
C THR A 55 6.03 -4.45 -6.91
N LYS A 56 6.55 -5.69 -7.00
CA LYS A 56 7.10 -6.30 -8.22
C LYS A 56 6.15 -7.33 -8.84
N PHE A 57 4.99 -7.59 -8.22
CA PHE A 57 4.05 -8.63 -8.63
C PHE A 57 2.81 -8.06 -9.32
N THR A 58 2.08 -8.94 -10.00
CA THR A 58 0.94 -8.55 -10.85
C THR A 58 -0.41 -9.07 -10.37
N ASP A 59 -0.44 -9.89 -9.30
CA ASP A 59 -1.64 -10.50 -8.73
C ASP A 59 -2.51 -9.50 -7.93
N VAL A 60 -2.96 -8.44 -8.60
CA VAL A 60 -3.65 -7.29 -7.97
C VAL A 60 -5.18 -7.37 -8.04
N ASP A 61 -5.74 -8.43 -8.61
CA ASP A 61 -7.17 -8.56 -8.91
C ASP A 61 -8.08 -8.32 -7.71
N THR A 62 -7.66 -8.75 -6.52
CA THR A 62 -8.42 -8.58 -5.27
C THR A 62 -8.58 -7.13 -4.83
N LEU A 63 -7.80 -6.21 -5.42
CA LEU A 63 -7.73 -4.80 -5.06
C LEU A 63 -8.44 -3.88 -6.05
N LEU A 64 -8.78 -4.37 -7.26
CA LEU A 64 -9.29 -3.53 -8.37
C LEU A 64 -10.58 -2.79 -8.02
N ASP A 65 -11.49 -3.44 -7.28
CA ASP A 65 -12.79 -2.88 -6.91
C ASP A 65 -12.80 -2.19 -5.53
N VAL A 66 -11.63 -2.00 -4.91
CA VAL A 66 -11.54 -1.42 -3.57
C VAL A 66 -11.68 0.10 -3.64
N ASP A 67 -12.68 0.65 -2.96
CA ASP A 67 -12.81 2.10 -2.78
C ASP A 67 -11.64 2.66 -1.95
N HIS A 68 -10.68 3.24 -2.66
CA HIS A 68 -9.47 3.83 -2.11
C HIS A 68 -9.62 5.34 -1.81
N GLY A 69 -10.74 5.99 -2.15
CA GLY A 69 -11.02 7.39 -1.82
C GLY A 69 -9.96 8.40 -2.29
N GLY A 70 -9.13 8.05 -3.29
CA GLY A 70 -7.97 8.84 -3.70
C GLY A 70 -6.87 8.98 -2.63
N HIS A 71 -6.89 8.15 -1.59
CA HIS A 71 -5.96 8.21 -0.45
C HIS A 71 -4.83 7.16 -0.50
N THR A 72 -4.84 6.31 -1.53
CA THR A 72 -3.83 5.28 -1.75
C THR A 72 -3.05 5.54 -3.03
N GLU A 73 -1.73 5.50 -2.94
CA GLU A 73 -0.80 5.51 -4.07
C GLU A 73 -0.22 4.10 -4.29
N VAL A 74 -0.50 3.49 -5.44
CA VAL A 74 0.01 2.17 -5.83
C VAL A 74 1.19 2.36 -6.77
N ARG A 75 2.32 1.73 -6.46
CA ARG A 75 3.56 1.85 -7.25
C ARG A 75 4.05 0.48 -7.69
N PHE A 76 4.77 0.46 -8.81
CA PHE A 76 5.45 -0.73 -9.30
C PHE A 76 6.95 -0.47 -9.37
N SER A 77 7.73 -1.43 -8.90
CA SER A 77 9.18 -1.40 -9.05
C SER A 77 9.52 -1.81 -10.48
N LEU A 78 10.28 -0.96 -11.17
CA LEU A 78 10.77 -1.19 -12.52
C LEU A 78 12.29 -1.11 -12.53
N ASN A 79 12.91 -1.89 -13.41
CA ASN A 79 14.35 -1.89 -13.61
C ASN A 79 14.68 -2.20 -15.07
N THR A 80 15.96 -2.05 -15.46
CA THR A 80 16.42 -2.45 -16.81
C THR A 80 16.34 -3.97 -16.97
N ASP A 81 16.08 -4.46 -18.19
CA ASP A 81 15.95 -5.89 -18.49
C ASP A 81 17.10 -6.73 -17.92
N ARG A 82 18.33 -6.23 -18.04
CA ARG A 82 19.52 -6.89 -17.49
C ARG A 82 19.42 -7.09 -15.97
N VAL A 83 19.04 -6.04 -15.23
CA VAL A 83 18.95 -6.12 -13.77
C VAL A 83 17.82 -7.05 -13.34
N ILE A 84 16.69 -7.03 -14.06
CA ILE A 84 15.57 -7.94 -13.79
C ILE A 84 16.02 -9.39 -13.96
N GLN A 85 16.68 -9.71 -15.08
CA GLN A 85 17.13 -11.08 -15.39
C GLN A 85 18.21 -11.59 -14.42
N ASP A 86 19.15 -10.72 -14.05
CA ASP A 86 20.33 -11.11 -13.26
C ASP A 86 20.05 -11.13 -11.75
N PHE A 87 19.13 -10.30 -11.25
CA PHE A 87 18.97 -10.05 -9.80
C PHE A 87 17.54 -10.11 -9.25
N GLU A 88 16.50 -10.23 -10.10
CA GLU A 88 15.10 -10.13 -9.67
C GLU A 88 14.22 -11.30 -10.13
N ARG A 89 14.82 -12.49 -10.30
CA ARG A 89 14.09 -13.72 -10.64
C ARG A 89 13.10 -14.17 -9.56
#